data_AF-A0A9Q1H7J5-F1
#
_entry.id   AF-A0A9Q1H7J5-F1
#
_cell.length_a   1.000
_cell.length_b   1.000
_cell.length_c   1.000
_cell.angle_alpha   90.00
_cell.angle_beta   90.00
_cell.angle_gamma   90.00
#
_symmetry.space_group_name_H-M   'P 1'
#
loop_
_entity.id
_entity.type
_entity.pdbx_description
1 polymer ?
#
loop_
_entity_poly.entity_id
_entity_poly.type
_entity_poly.pdbx_seq_one_letter_code
_entity_poly.pdbx_strand_id
1 'polypeptide(L)'
;MRIRKTTEPIQCHNCQRYGHYAASCQHRKTCLRCAGHHALADCPTPRDEPRCANCSRHHIASYKGCSRYQRALEEQKKKDAQKTRPAQGNRSVPAPRPDKPNSTSFCSPQTSDLQKKHDEAMKKIEERHQLELEAIRLQHQATIEKIEEANTQLFHQLREDTTTQINEMKGRIIHFLGDVLHHLIPTN
;
A
#
# COMPACT_ATOMS: atom_id res chain seq x y z
N MET A 1 18.87 32.18 -15.32
CA MET A 1 18.29 31.52 -14.13
C MET A 1 18.76 30.07 -14.09
N ARG A 2 19.54 29.65 -13.08
CA ARG A 2 19.90 28.24 -12.87
C ARG A 2 18.72 27.51 -12.22
N ILE A 3 18.07 26.62 -12.97
CA ILE A 3 16.98 25.78 -12.46
C ILE A 3 17.61 24.73 -11.54
N ARG A 4 17.30 24.79 -10.25
CA ARG A 4 17.73 23.79 -9.26
C ARG A 4 17.09 22.46 -9.63
N LYS A 5 17.90 21.39 -9.66
CA LYS A 5 17.43 20.03 -9.95
C LYS A 5 16.60 19.54 -8.75
N THR A 6 15.29 19.59 -8.85
CA THR A 6 14.38 19.07 -7.81
C THR A 6 14.13 17.59 -8.06
N THR A 7 14.28 16.78 -7.01
CA THR A 7 14.01 15.33 -6.99
C THR A 7 12.52 14.99 -7.10
N GLU A 8 11.65 15.99 -7.05
CA GLU A 8 10.20 15.84 -7.13
C GLU A 8 9.69 15.98 -8.58
N PRO A 9 8.66 15.20 -8.97
CA PRO A 9 8.05 15.33 -10.29
C PRO A 9 7.38 16.69 -10.44
N ILE A 10 7.59 17.34 -11.59
CA ILE A 10 6.95 18.63 -11.91
C ILE A 10 5.43 18.42 -11.94
N GLN A 11 4.69 19.14 -11.10
CA GLN A 11 3.22 19.18 -11.13
C GLN A 11 2.75 20.45 -11.86
N CYS A 12 1.87 20.27 -12.85
CA CYS A 12 1.29 21.38 -13.58
C CYS A 12 0.19 22.05 -12.75
N HIS A 13 0.37 23.31 -12.35
CA HIS A 13 -0.66 24.04 -11.60
C HIS A 13 -1.91 24.39 -12.41
N ASN A 14 -1.89 24.24 -13.74
CA ASN A 14 -3.07 24.42 -14.58
C ASN A 14 -3.97 23.17 -14.54
N CYS A 15 -3.45 21.99 -14.90
CA CYS A 15 -4.27 20.77 -15.03
C CYS A 15 -4.02 19.70 -13.95
N GLN A 16 -3.13 19.96 -12.98
CA GLN A 16 -2.72 19.08 -11.88
C GLN A 16 -1.97 17.79 -12.26
N ARG A 17 -1.75 17.55 -13.56
CA ARG A 17 -0.97 16.39 -14.06
C ARG A 17 0.54 16.60 -13.88
N TYR A 18 1.28 15.50 -13.90
CA TYR A 18 2.74 15.52 -13.75
C TYR A 18 3.47 15.60 -15.11
N GLY A 19 4.71 16.10 -15.08
CA GLY A 19 5.67 16.02 -16.19
C GLY A 19 5.76 17.25 -17.11
N HIS A 20 5.01 18.33 -16.83
CA HIS A 20 5.10 19.58 -17.60
C HIS A 20 4.77 20.80 -16.73
N TYR A 21 5.29 21.96 -17.14
CA TYR A 21 5.00 23.24 -16.50
C TYR A 21 3.65 23.82 -16.95
N ALA A 22 3.04 24.65 -16.11
CA ALA A 22 1.80 25.34 -16.43
C ALA A 22 1.91 26.20 -17.72
N ALA A 23 3.06 26.82 -17.96
CA ALA A 23 3.33 27.62 -19.16
C ALA A 23 3.26 26.83 -20.47
N SER A 24 3.49 25.51 -20.43
CA SER A 24 3.44 24.63 -21.60
C SER A 24 2.18 23.74 -21.60
N CYS A 25 1.19 24.06 -20.75
CA CYS A 25 0.01 23.25 -20.59
C CYS A 25 -1.05 23.58 -21.65
N GLN A 26 -1.46 22.58 -22.42
CA GLN A 26 -2.55 22.68 -23.40
C GLN A 26 -3.89 22.15 -22.86
N HIS A 27 -3.94 21.77 -21.58
CA HIS A 27 -5.14 21.22 -20.96
C HIS A 27 -5.97 22.33 -20.29
N ARG A 28 -7.26 22.05 -20.09
CA ARG A 28 -8.15 22.92 -19.31
C ARG A 28 -7.68 23.04 -17.86
N LYS A 29 -8.03 24.15 -17.23
CA LYS A 29 -7.79 24.37 -15.81
C LYS A 29 -8.55 23.33 -14.99
N THR A 30 -7.87 22.78 -13.99
CA THR A 30 -8.40 21.74 -13.10
C THR A 30 -8.14 22.14 -11.66
N CYS A 31 -9.19 22.11 -10.85
CA CYS A 31 -9.15 22.43 -9.44
C CYS A 31 -8.31 21.40 -8.68
N LEU A 32 -7.38 21.89 -7.86
CA LEU A 32 -6.52 21.08 -6.99
C LEU A 32 -7.33 20.25 -5.98
N ARG A 33 -8.48 20.76 -5.54
CA ARG A 33 -9.30 20.18 -4.46
C ARG A 33 -10.32 19.17 -4.97
N CYS A 34 -11.08 19.46 -6.02
CA CYS A 34 -12.21 18.63 -6.43
C CYS A 34 -12.15 18.12 -7.88
N ALA A 35 -11.06 18.42 -8.61
CA ALA A 35 -10.90 18.08 -10.02
C ALA A 35 -11.87 18.77 -11.00
N GLY A 36 -12.66 19.75 -10.56
CA GLY A 36 -13.54 20.55 -11.42
C GLY A 36 -12.82 21.55 -12.32
N HIS A 37 -13.52 22.08 -13.33
CA HIS A 37 -12.99 23.04 -14.31
C HIS A 37 -13.00 24.50 -13.82
N HIS A 38 -12.33 24.76 -12.70
CA HIS A 38 -12.23 26.09 -12.08
C HIS A 38 -10.92 26.25 -11.31
N ALA A 39 -10.62 27.48 -10.85
CA ALA A 39 -9.50 27.73 -9.95
C ALA A 39 -9.87 27.35 -8.50
N LEU A 40 -8.88 27.03 -7.67
CA LEU A 40 -9.13 26.66 -6.27
C LEU A 40 -9.89 27.73 -5.48
N ALA A 41 -9.73 29.02 -5.85
CA ALA A 41 -10.45 30.14 -5.25
C ALA A 41 -11.97 30.06 -5.46
N ASP A 42 -12.40 29.56 -6.61
CA ASP A 42 -13.81 29.48 -7.01
C ASP A 42 -14.42 28.09 -6.73
N CYS A 43 -13.76 27.29 -5.89
CA CYS A 43 -14.14 25.91 -5.67
C CYS A 43 -15.30 25.80 -4.67
N PRO A 44 -16.49 25.30 -5.06
CA PRO A 44 -17.64 25.19 -4.17
C PRO A 44 -17.54 24.01 -3.18
N THR A 45 -16.64 23.06 -3.45
CA THR A 45 -16.48 21.86 -2.61
C THR A 45 -15.85 22.21 -1.26
N PRO A 46 -16.35 21.70 -0.13
CA PRO A 46 -15.74 21.93 1.19
C PRO A 46 -14.33 21.31 1.28
N ARG A 47 -13.56 21.73 2.28
CA ARG A 47 -12.17 21.23 2.47
C ARG A 47 -12.12 19.74 2.82
N ASP A 48 -13.18 19.22 3.44
CA ASP A 48 -13.24 17.85 3.96
C ASP A 48 -13.69 16.83 2.91
N GLU A 49 -14.06 17.27 1.70
CA GLU A 49 -14.47 16.39 0.61
C GLU A 49 -13.58 16.53 -0.64
N PRO A 50 -12.24 16.42 -0.52
CA PRO A 50 -11.38 16.55 -1.68
C PRO A 50 -11.49 15.33 -2.59
N ARG A 51 -11.32 15.56 -3.89
CA ARG A 51 -11.20 14.54 -4.94
C ARG A 51 -9.98 14.83 -5.79
N CYS A 52 -9.06 13.86 -5.80
CA CYS A 52 -7.81 14.00 -6.53
C CYS A 52 -8.04 13.99 -8.05
N ALA A 53 -7.54 14.99 -8.76
CA ALA A 53 -7.59 15.04 -10.23
C ALA A 53 -6.80 13.91 -10.94
N ASN A 54 -5.87 13.28 -10.23
CA ASN A 54 -4.96 12.27 -10.82
C ASN A 54 -5.42 10.82 -10.56
N CYS A 55 -5.91 10.52 -9.35
CA CYS A 55 -6.31 9.16 -8.95
C CYS A 55 -7.79 9.05 -8.52
N SER A 56 -8.52 10.16 -8.49
CA SER A 56 -9.94 10.23 -8.11
C SER A 56 -10.28 9.79 -6.68
N ARG A 57 -9.29 9.57 -5.81
CA ARG A 57 -9.46 9.23 -4.39
C ARG A 57 -9.63 10.48 -3.51
N HIS A 58 -10.01 10.23 -2.25
CA HIS A 58 -10.32 11.24 -1.24
C HIS A 58 -9.06 11.93 -0.68
N HIS A 59 -8.46 12.81 -1.49
CA HIS A 59 -7.37 13.71 -1.10
C HIS A 59 -7.14 14.75 -2.20
N ILE A 60 -6.44 15.84 -1.89
CA ILE A 60 -6.08 16.87 -2.89
C ILE A 60 -5.06 16.34 -3.91
N ALA A 61 -4.98 16.98 -5.08
CA ALA A 61 -4.09 16.50 -6.16
C ALA A 61 -2.58 16.61 -5.84
N SER A 62 -2.18 17.43 -4.87
CA SER A 62 -0.79 17.60 -4.40
C SER A 62 -0.40 16.64 -3.25
N TYR A 63 -1.28 15.71 -2.86
CA TYR A 63 -0.97 14.75 -1.80
C TYR A 63 0.14 13.79 -2.22
N LYS A 64 1.25 13.76 -1.46
CA LYS A 64 2.44 12.94 -1.77
C LYS A 64 2.22 11.42 -1.59
N GLY A 65 1.20 11.01 -0.83
CA GLY A 65 0.79 9.60 -0.72
C GLY A 65 -0.08 9.12 -1.90
N CYS A 66 -0.32 9.96 -2.91
CA CYS A 66 -1.06 9.57 -4.10
C CYS A 66 -0.27 8.55 -4.93
N SER A 67 -0.91 7.45 -5.32
CA SER A 67 -0.28 6.42 -6.18
C SER A 67 0.24 6.98 -7.51
N ARG A 68 -0.45 7.99 -8.08
CA ARG A 68 -0.01 8.67 -9.30
C ARG A 68 1.20 9.58 -9.06
N TYR A 69 1.31 10.18 -7.87
CA TYR A 69 2.50 10.95 -7.48
C TYR A 69 3.70 10.02 -7.33
N GLN A 70 3.54 8.90 -6.62
CA GLN A 70 4.61 7.91 -6.42
C GLN A 70 5.15 7.38 -7.76
N ARG A 71 4.25 7.02 -8.68
CA ARG A 71 4.63 6.61 -10.02
C ARG A 71 5.40 7.69 -10.78
N ALA A 72 4.94 8.95 -10.74
CA ALA A 72 5.63 10.06 -11.41
C ALA A 72 7.04 10.30 -10.79
N LEU A 73 7.18 10.12 -9.47
CA LEU A 73 8.45 10.21 -8.77
C LEU A 73 9.43 9.12 -9.21
N GLU A 74 8.97 7.88 -9.34
CA GLU A 74 9.79 6.77 -9.86
C GLU A 74 10.22 7.01 -11.31
N GLU A 75 9.31 7.46 -12.17
CA GLU A 75 9.61 7.79 -13.56
C GLU A 75 10.64 8.92 -13.66
N GLN A 76 10.57 9.92 -12.78
CA GLN A 76 11.55 11.00 -12.70
C GLN A 76 12.93 10.49 -12.28
N LYS A 77 13.00 9.64 -11.24
CA LYS A 77 14.25 8.99 -10.79
C LYS A 77 14.91 8.18 -11.90
N LYS A 78 14.13 7.42 -12.68
CA LYS A 78 14.63 6.66 -13.84
C LYS A 78 15.23 7.58 -14.90
N LYS A 79 14.57 8.70 -15.23
CA LYS A 79 15.08 9.70 -16.20
C LYS A 79 16.37 10.36 -15.72
N ASP A 80 16.48 10.65 -14.43
CA ASP A 80 17.68 11.23 -13.84
C ASP A 80 18.86 10.25 -13.83
N ALA A 81 18.61 8.96 -13.57
CA ALA A 81 19.61 7.89 -13.67
C ALA A 81 20.05 7.60 -15.11
N GLN A 82 19.17 7.78 -16.09
CA GLN A 82 19.49 7.55 -17.50
C GLN A 82 20.31 8.69 -18.12
N LYS A 83 20.13 9.93 -17.64
CA LYS A 83 20.93 11.10 -18.06
C LYS A 83 22.36 11.10 -17.53
N THR A 84 22.71 10.24 -16.59
CA THR A 84 24.10 10.04 -16.11
C THR A 84 24.85 8.94 -16.86
N ARG A 85 24.25 8.28 -17.85
CA ARG A 85 24.98 7.39 -18.77
C ARG A 85 25.64 8.23 -19.87
N PRO A 86 26.97 8.16 -20.09
CA PRO A 86 27.59 8.87 -21.20
C PRO A 86 27.02 8.32 -22.51
N ALA A 87 26.54 9.21 -23.36
CA ALA A 87 26.00 8.86 -24.66
C ALA A 87 27.10 8.24 -25.53
N GLN A 88 27.05 6.94 -25.77
CA GLN A 88 27.78 6.31 -26.88
C GLN A 88 27.10 6.74 -28.19
N GLY A 89 27.48 7.91 -28.67
CA GLY A 89 27.26 8.32 -30.05
C GLY A 89 28.42 7.81 -30.89
N ASN A 90 28.11 6.97 -31.88
CA ASN A 90 29.03 6.61 -32.96
C ASN A 90 29.55 7.89 -33.65
N ARG A 91 30.77 8.29 -33.30
CA ARG A 91 31.65 9.09 -34.16
C ARG A 91 32.94 8.32 -34.28
N SER A 92 33.38 8.17 -35.53
CA SER A 92 34.58 7.48 -35.96
C SER A 92 35.78 7.80 -35.07
N VAL A 93 36.45 6.74 -34.61
CA VAL A 93 37.63 6.77 -33.75
C VAL A 93 38.82 7.42 -34.47
N PRO A 94 39.50 8.42 -33.88
CA PRO A 94 40.95 8.53 -34.00
C PRO A 94 41.63 7.82 -32.82
N ALA A 95 42.77 7.22 -33.11
CA ALA A 95 43.60 6.32 -32.31
C ALA A 95 43.71 6.59 -30.79
N PRO A 96 43.97 5.55 -29.97
CA PRO A 96 44.16 5.71 -28.53
C PRO A 96 45.41 6.54 -28.25
N ARG A 97 45.26 7.61 -27.44
CA ARG A 97 46.41 8.29 -26.83
C ARG A 97 46.86 7.51 -25.59
N PRO A 98 48.16 7.52 -25.28
CA PRO A 98 48.72 6.73 -24.19
C PRO A 98 48.22 7.23 -22.84
N ASP A 99 47.94 6.27 -21.96
CA ASP A 99 47.44 6.47 -20.61
C ASP A 99 48.32 7.45 -19.83
N LYS A 100 47.70 8.54 -19.36
CA LYS A 100 48.24 9.31 -18.24
C LYS A 100 47.66 8.74 -16.95
N PRO A 101 48.49 8.25 -16.01
CA PRO A 101 48.02 7.93 -14.69
C PRO A 101 47.88 9.24 -13.90
N ASN A 102 46.65 9.69 -13.70
CA ASN A 102 46.28 10.61 -12.63
C ASN A 102 44.74 10.61 -12.55
N SER A 103 44.10 10.44 -11.40
CA SER A 103 44.44 11.06 -10.14
C SER A 103 43.95 10.21 -8.98
N THR A 104 44.86 9.95 -8.05
CA THR A 104 44.64 9.99 -6.60
C THR A 104 43.18 10.05 -6.17
N SER A 105 42.70 8.91 -5.67
CA SER A 105 41.60 8.84 -4.73
C SER A 105 41.91 9.74 -3.53
N PHE A 106 41.48 11.00 -3.58
CA PHE A 106 41.34 11.80 -2.37
C PHE A 106 40.04 11.37 -1.70
N CYS A 107 40.06 10.19 -1.07
CA CYS A 107 39.03 9.81 -0.13
C CYS A 107 39.31 10.63 1.13
N SER A 108 38.63 11.78 1.26
CA SER A 108 38.68 12.53 2.51
C SER A 108 38.23 11.60 3.65
N PRO A 109 38.99 11.45 4.74
CA PRO A 109 38.66 10.54 5.84
C PRO A 109 37.26 10.79 6.45
N GLN A 110 36.70 11.98 6.22
CA GLN A 110 35.38 12.38 6.72
C GLN A 110 34.21 11.65 6.03
N THR A 111 34.33 11.16 4.78
CA THR A 111 33.19 10.56 4.05
C THR A 111 33.01 9.07 4.29
N SER A 112 34.08 8.34 4.63
CA SER A 112 34.02 6.89 4.88
C SER A 112 33.33 6.56 6.20
N ASP A 113 33.55 7.35 7.26
CA ASP A 113 32.91 7.16 8.55
C ASP A 113 31.41 7.53 8.52
N LEU A 114 31.04 8.55 7.76
CA LEU A 114 29.63 8.89 7.50
C LEU A 114 28.92 7.78 6.70
N GLN A 115 29.59 7.20 5.70
CA GLN A 115 29.04 6.10 4.92
C GLN A 115 28.84 4.85 5.78
N LYS A 116 29.81 4.48 6.63
CA LYS A 116 29.67 3.34 7.55
C LYS A 116 28.50 3.54 8.52
N LYS A 117 28.34 4.74 9.08
CA LYS A 117 27.20 5.07 9.95
C LYS A 117 25.87 4.96 9.20
N HIS A 118 25.83 5.38 7.94
CA HIS A 118 24.65 5.22 7.10
C HIS A 118 24.32 3.74 6.85
N ASP A 119 25.31 2.95 6.46
CA ASP A 119 25.13 1.51 6.17
C ASP A 119 24.67 0.76 7.44
N GLU A 120 25.25 1.10 8.60
CA GLU A 120 24.85 0.54 9.89
C GLU A 120 23.43 0.97 10.29
N ALA A 121 23.04 2.22 10.02
CA ALA A 121 21.68 2.69 10.25
C ALA A 121 20.67 1.98 9.34
N MET A 122 21.01 1.75 8.07
CA MET A 122 20.18 0.99 7.13
C MET A 122 20.02 -0.46 7.57
N LYS A 123 21.09 -1.11 8.06
CA LYS A 123 21.01 -2.46 8.60
C LYS A 123 20.10 -2.55 9.83
N LYS A 124 20.16 -1.57 10.74
CA LYS A 124 19.26 -1.49 11.90
C LYS A 124 17.80 -1.24 11.51
N ILE A 125 17.55 -0.50 10.43
CA ILE A 125 16.20 -0.32 9.90
C ILE A 125 15.68 -1.63 9.31
N GLU A 126 16.51 -2.31 8.51
CA GLU A 126 16.16 -3.59 7.89
C GLU A 126 15.83 -4.66 8.95
N GLU A 127 16.67 -4.78 9.98
CA GLU A 127 16.44 -5.72 11.09
C GLU A 127 15.16 -5.40 11.85
N ARG A 128 14.88 -4.12 12.12
CA ARG A 128 13.64 -3.70 12.79
C ARG A 128 12.41 -4.03 11.96
N HIS A 129 12.49 -3.83 10.65
CA HIS A 129 11.41 -4.15 9.73
C HIS A 129 11.17 -5.67 9.64
N GLN A 130 12.24 -6.48 9.64
CA GLN A 130 12.12 -7.94 9.68
C GLN A 130 11.43 -8.42 10.96
N LEU A 131 11.81 -7.87 12.12
CA LEU A 131 11.16 -8.18 13.39
C LEU A 131 9.68 -7.77 13.41
N GLU A 132 9.34 -6.61 12.83
CA GLU A 132 7.96 -6.15 12.72
C GLU A 132 7.12 -7.07 11.81
N LEU A 133 7.67 -7.50 10.68
CA LEU A 133 7.00 -8.45 9.78
C LEU A 133 6.80 -9.82 10.44
N GLU A 134 7.78 -10.30 11.21
CA GLU A 134 7.67 -11.56 11.95
C GLU A 134 6.60 -11.47 13.04
N ALA A 135 6.55 -10.37 13.79
CA ALA A 135 5.52 -10.13 14.79
C ALA A 135 4.11 -10.12 14.18
N ILE A 136 3.93 -9.44 13.03
CA ILE A 136 2.65 -9.44 12.30
C ILE A 136 2.28 -10.85 11.84
N ARG A 137 3.25 -11.61 11.32
CA ARG A 137 3.02 -13.00 10.88
C ARG A 137 2.57 -13.89 12.04
N LEU A 138 3.23 -13.81 13.19
CA LEU A 138 2.88 -14.58 14.37
C LEU A 138 1.50 -14.19 14.92
N GLN A 139 1.18 -12.90 14.95
CA GLN A 139 -0.15 -12.43 15.35
C GLN A 139 -1.23 -12.95 14.42
N HIS A 140 -0.98 -12.94 13.10
CA HIS A 140 -1.91 -13.48 12.12
C HIS A 140 -2.12 -14.99 12.31
N GLN A 141 -1.04 -15.75 12.51
CA GLN A 141 -1.10 -17.18 12.78
C GLN A 141 -1.93 -17.49 14.04
N ALA A 142 -1.68 -16.78 15.15
CA ALA A 142 -2.45 -16.94 16.38
C ALA A 142 -3.94 -16.57 16.21
N THR A 143 -4.25 -15.66 15.28
CA THR A 143 -5.64 -15.29 14.97
C THR A 143 -6.33 -16.40 14.18
N ILE A 144 -5.64 -17.03 13.22
CA ILE A 144 -6.15 -18.19 12.49
C ILE A 144 -6.47 -19.32 13.46
N GLU A 145 -5.53 -19.66 14.35
CA GLU A 145 -5.71 -20.74 15.33
C GLU A 145 -6.93 -20.48 16.22
N LYS A 146 -7.12 -19.24 16.71
CA LYS A 146 -8.32 -18.88 17.48
C LYS A 146 -9.62 -19.05 16.70
N ILE A 147 -9.62 -18.73 15.41
CA ILE A 147 -10.80 -18.91 14.55
C ILE A 147 -11.06 -20.39 14.33
N GLU A 148 -10.02 -21.19 14.09
CA GLU A 148 -10.14 -22.64 13.94
C GLU A 148 -10.67 -23.29 15.21
N GLU A 149 -10.15 -22.93 16.38
CA GLU A 149 -10.64 -23.38 17.68
C GLU A 149 -12.13 -23.02 17.90
N ALA A 150 -12.49 -21.76 17.62
CA ALA A 150 -13.88 -21.31 17.74
C ALA A 150 -14.82 -22.07 16.78
N ASN A 151 -14.37 -22.34 15.56
CA ASN A 151 -15.12 -23.13 14.60
C ASN A 151 -15.30 -24.57 15.07
N THR A 152 -14.23 -25.21 15.57
CA THR A 152 -14.31 -26.57 16.13
C THR A 152 -15.28 -26.64 17.30
N GLN A 153 -15.25 -25.65 18.21
CA GLN A 153 -16.19 -25.57 19.33
C GLN A 153 -17.63 -25.38 18.85
N LEU A 154 -17.86 -24.51 17.86
CA LEU A 154 -19.18 -24.30 17.28
C LEU A 154 -19.74 -25.59 16.67
N PHE A 155 -18.93 -26.35 15.93
CA PHE A 155 -19.37 -27.63 15.37
C PHE A 155 -19.66 -28.67 16.45
N HIS A 156 -18.86 -28.70 17.54
CA HIS A 156 -19.13 -29.56 18.68
C HIS A 156 -20.47 -29.22 19.33
N GLN A 157 -20.70 -27.94 19.61
CA GLN A 157 -21.94 -27.45 20.22
C GLN A 157 -23.15 -27.77 19.36
N LEU A 158 -23.09 -27.51 18.04
CA LEU A 158 -24.14 -27.86 17.10
C LEU A 158 -24.50 -29.36 17.16
N ARG A 159 -23.50 -30.23 17.29
CA ARG A 159 -23.70 -31.68 17.40
C ARG A 159 -24.39 -32.05 18.72
N GLU A 160 -23.98 -31.47 19.83
CA GLU A 160 -24.57 -31.71 21.15
C GLU A 160 -26.02 -31.21 21.21
N ASP A 161 -26.28 -30.00 20.72
CA ASP A 161 -27.62 -29.41 20.66
C ASP A 161 -28.55 -30.28 19.80
N THR A 162 -28.09 -30.71 18.63
CA THR A 162 -28.87 -31.59 17.74
C THR A 162 -29.17 -32.93 18.43
N THR A 163 -28.17 -33.51 19.12
CA THR A 163 -28.35 -34.77 19.85
C THR A 163 -29.37 -34.61 20.98
N THR A 164 -29.30 -33.50 21.70
CA THR A 164 -30.22 -33.16 22.79
C THR A 164 -31.64 -32.98 22.26
N GLN A 165 -31.83 -32.21 21.19
CA GLN A 165 -33.14 -32.04 20.54
C GLN A 165 -33.75 -33.37 20.09
N ILE A 166 -32.94 -34.26 19.48
CA ILE A 166 -33.40 -35.60 19.08
C ILE A 166 -33.85 -36.41 20.29
N ASN A 167 -33.10 -36.37 21.40
CA ASN A 167 -33.45 -37.10 22.62
C ASN A 167 -34.71 -36.56 23.28
N GLU A 168 -34.90 -35.24 23.30
CA GLU A 168 -36.15 -34.62 23.77
C GLU A 168 -37.33 -35.02 22.90
N MET A 169 -37.19 -34.96 21.57
CA MET A 169 -38.24 -35.39 20.65
C MET A 169 -38.62 -36.85 20.88
N LYS A 170 -37.62 -37.74 21.05
CA LYS A 170 -37.85 -39.15 21.39
C LYS A 170 -38.61 -39.28 22.71
N GLY A 171 -38.24 -38.52 23.74
CA GLY A 171 -38.93 -38.52 25.03
C GLY A 171 -40.40 -38.12 24.90
N ARG A 172 -40.70 -37.07 24.13
CA ARG A 172 -42.08 -36.63 23.86
C ARG A 172 -42.89 -37.69 23.12
N ILE A 173 -42.28 -38.36 22.13
CA ILE A 173 -42.93 -39.46 21.40
C ILE A 173 -43.23 -40.63 22.34
N ILE A 174 -42.27 -41.02 23.19
CA ILE A 174 -42.45 -42.11 24.16
C ILE A 174 -43.60 -41.78 25.12
N HIS A 175 -43.66 -40.57 25.65
CA HIS A 175 -44.77 -40.13 26.51
C HIS A 175 -46.11 -40.19 25.78
N PHE A 176 -46.19 -39.63 24.58
CA PHE A 176 -47.41 -39.63 23.77
C PHE A 176 -47.91 -41.07 23.49
N LEU A 177 -47.00 -41.97 23.11
CA LEU A 177 -47.36 -43.38 22.90
C LEU A 177 -47.83 -44.04 24.20
N GLY A 178 -47.21 -43.72 25.33
CA GLY A 178 -47.66 -44.17 26.65
C GLY A 178 -49.08 -43.73 26.98
N ASP A 179 -49.41 -42.46 26.76
CA ASP A 179 -50.75 -41.90 27.00
C ASP A 179 -51.80 -42.56 26.10
N VAL A 180 -51.49 -42.73 24.81
CA VAL A 180 -52.37 -43.43 23.85
C VAL A 180 -52.62 -44.87 24.29
N LEU A 181 -51.58 -45.60 24.69
CA LEU A 181 -51.72 -46.98 25.17
C LEU A 181 -52.55 -47.06 26.47
N HIS A 182 -52.37 -46.13 27.40
CA HIS A 182 -53.15 -46.06 28.63
C HIS A 182 -54.65 -45.87 28.40
N HIS A 183 -55.05 -45.12 27.38
CA HIS A 183 -56.46 -44.90 27.04
C HIS A 183 -57.10 -46.03 26.22
N LEU A 184 -56.29 -46.88 25.59
CA LEU A 184 -56.77 -47.99 24.75
C LEU A 184 -56.96 -49.31 25.52
N ILE A 185 -56.44 -49.42 26.73
CA ILE A 185 -56.63 -50.60 27.59
C ILE A 185 -57.76 -50.28 28.60
N PRO A 186 -58.98 -50.81 28.41
CA PRO A 186 -60.05 -50.60 29.38
C PRO A 186 -59.71 -51.30 30.70
N THR A 187 -59.71 -50.54 31.80
CA THR A 187 -59.59 -51.08 33.16
C THR A 187 -60.85 -51.89 33.46
N ASN A 188 -60.69 -53.21 33.58
CA ASN A 188 -61.73 -54.14 34.01
C ASN A 188 -61.79 -54.16 35.55
#